data_AF-A0A3P8H429-F1
#
_entry.id   AF-A0A3P8H429-F1
#
_cell.length_a   1.000
_cell.length_b   1.000
_cell.length_c   1.000
_cell.angle_alpha   90.00
_cell.angle_beta   90.00
_cell.angle_gamma   90.00
#
_symmetry.space_group_name_H-M   'P 1'
#
loop_
_entity.id
_entity.type
_entity.pdbx_description
1 polymer ?
#
loop_
_entity_poly.entity_id
_entity_poly.type
_entity_poly.pdbx_seq_one_letter_code
_entity_poly.pdbx_strand_id
1 'polypeptide(L)'
;MNVPLKDGITDDAYQSIFKPVMTKVMERFQPCAVVLQCGADSLNGDRLGPFNLTLRGHGECVKFFRAQNIPLMMVGGGGYTPRNVARCWTYETTLAVDREVPDELPYNDYFEYFGPNYRLHIDPSSATNENSPESLKRIQLVTVHFFISKYCDTPNDVSCTCLLRGV
;
A
#
# COMPACT_ATOMS: atom_id res chain seq x y z
N MET A 1 -11.20 -9.50 3.74
CA MET A 1 -11.42 -9.44 2.26
C MET A 1 -10.07 -9.68 1.62
N ASN A 2 -9.98 -10.50 0.55
CA ASN A 2 -8.72 -10.83 -0.10
C ASN A 2 -8.78 -10.42 -1.59
N VAL A 3 -7.68 -9.89 -2.12
CA VAL A 3 -7.52 -9.47 -3.51
C VAL A 3 -6.31 -10.20 -4.09
N PRO A 4 -6.49 -11.31 -4.81
CA PRO A 4 -5.37 -12.03 -5.40
C PRO A 4 -4.80 -11.23 -6.57
N LEU A 5 -3.47 -11.07 -6.59
CA LEU A 5 -2.73 -10.38 -7.65
C LEU A 5 -1.61 -11.29 -8.15
N LYS A 6 -1.17 -11.05 -9.37
CA LYS A 6 -0.02 -11.72 -9.98
C LYS A 6 1.24 -10.87 -9.88
N ASP A 7 2.35 -11.46 -10.28
CA ASP A 7 3.67 -10.86 -10.23
C ASP A 7 3.78 -9.58 -11.08
N GLY A 8 4.74 -8.74 -10.70
CA GLY A 8 5.13 -7.54 -11.45
C GLY A 8 4.09 -6.42 -11.45
N ILE A 9 3.10 -6.43 -10.55
CA ILE A 9 2.11 -5.35 -10.50
C ILE A 9 2.80 -3.99 -10.29
N THR A 10 2.43 -3.02 -11.10
CA THR A 10 2.97 -1.65 -11.09
C THR A 10 2.09 -0.72 -10.26
N ASP A 11 2.61 0.46 -9.94
CA ASP A 11 1.90 1.51 -9.19
C ASP A 11 0.50 1.78 -9.75
N ASP A 12 0.39 2.11 -11.04
CA ASP A 12 -0.90 2.43 -11.67
C ASP A 12 -1.89 1.26 -11.62
N ALA A 13 -1.40 0.05 -11.89
CA ALA A 13 -2.21 -1.16 -11.85
C ALA A 13 -2.73 -1.44 -10.43
N TYR A 14 -1.87 -1.30 -9.42
CA TYR A 14 -2.25 -1.47 -8.02
C TYR A 14 -3.28 -0.42 -7.59
N GLN A 15 -3.07 0.85 -7.94
CA GLN A 15 -4.00 1.92 -7.59
C GLN A 15 -5.35 1.79 -8.29
N SER A 16 -5.38 1.22 -9.51
CA SER A 16 -6.61 0.98 -10.28
C SER A 16 -7.59 0.04 -9.57
N ILE A 17 -7.08 -0.85 -8.71
CA ILE A 17 -7.90 -1.79 -7.94
C ILE A 17 -8.02 -1.38 -6.47
N PHE A 18 -6.93 -0.91 -5.84
CA PHE A 18 -6.90 -0.55 -4.43
C PHE A 18 -7.92 0.53 -4.09
N LYS A 19 -7.85 1.70 -4.75
CA LYS A 19 -8.70 2.84 -4.41
C LYS A 19 -10.20 2.49 -4.54
N PRO A 20 -10.69 1.92 -5.65
CA PRO A 20 -12.10 1.58 -5.76
C PRO A 20 -12.59 0.55 -4.74
N VAL A 21 -11.78 -0.48 -4.46
CA VAL A 21 -12.14 -1.52 -3.49
C VAL A 21 -12.20 -0.91 -2.09
N MET A 22 -11.18 -0.17 -1.68
CA MET A 22 -11.13 0.45 -0.35
C MET A 22 -12.19 1.53 -0.17
N THR A 23 -12.52 2.30 -1.21
CA THR A 23 -13.66 3.23 -1.17
C THR A 23 -14.96 2.49 -0.82
N LYS A 24 -15.22 1.33 -1.45
CA LYS A 24 -16.42 0.53 -1.12
C LYS A 24 -16.37 -0.05 0.28
N VAL A 25 -15.19 -0.40 0.78
CA VAL A 25 -15.02 -0.82 2.18
C VAL A 25 -15.37 0.32 3.12
N MET A 26 -14.81 1.52 2.93
CA MET A 26 -15.08 2.68 3.77
C MET A 26 -16.56 3.07 3.76
N GLU A 27 -17.20 3.08 2.58
CA GLU A 27 -18.63 3.41 2.42
C GLU A 27 -19.56 2.43 3.14
N ARG A 28 -19.22 1.12 3.16
CA ARG A 28 -20.11 0.08 3.69
C ARG A 28 -19.80 -0.29 5.13
N PHE A 29 -18.52 -0.47 5.45
CA PHE A 29 -18.09 -0.87 6.78
C PHE A 29 -18.11 0.32 7.76
N GLN A 30 -17.96 1.55 7.26
CA GLN A 30 -17.96 2.79 8.06
C GLN A 30 -17.11 2.68 9.34
N PRO A 31 -15.81 2.34 9.23
CA PRO A 31 -14.98 2.16 10.41
C PRO A 31 -14.81 3.49 11.16
N CYS A 32 -14.71 3.43 12.48
CA CYS A 32 -14.29 4.58 13.28
C CYS A 32 -12.78 4.62 13.55
N ALA A 33 -12.05 3.56 13.20
CA ALA A 33 -10.59 3.49 13.22
C ALA A 33 -10.05 2.53 12.16
N VAL A 34 -8.86 2.82 11.63
CA VAL A 34 -8.14 1.99 10.67
C VAL A 34 -6.77 1.62 11.22
N VAL A 35 -6.41 0.35 11.10
CA VAL A 35 -5.04 -0.13 11.25
C VAL A 35 -4.52 -0.47 9.86
N LEU A 36 -3.54 0.28 9.38
CA LEU A 36 -2.90 0.09 8.09
C LEU A 36 -1.56 -0.61 8.27
N GLN A 37 -1.47 -1.85 7.78
CA GLN A 37 -0.22 -2.60 7.74
C GLN A 37 0.53 -2.25 6.45
N CYS A 38 1.69 -1.60 6.61
CA CYS A 38 2.56 -1.06 5.56
C CYS A 38 3.72 -2.04 5.28
N GLY A 39 3.41 -3.25 4.83
CA GLY A 39 4.42 -4.24 4.43
C GLY A 39 5.24 -3.70 3.26
N ALA A 40 6.57 -3.66 3.41
CA ALA A 40 7.49 -3.17 2.40
C ALA A 40 8.02 -4.30 1.47
N ASP A 41 7.54 -5.53 1.65
CA ASP A 41 7.85 -6.68 0.79
C ASP A 41 7.17 -6.57 -0.59
N SER A 42 6.17 -5.73 -0.75
CA SER A 42 5.54 -5.42 -2.03
C SER A 42 6.35 -4.48 -2.93
N LEU A 43 7.48 -3.95 -2.45
CA LEU A 43 8.29 -2.99 -3.20
C LEU A 43 9.14 -3.67 -4.27
N ASN A 44 9.41 -2.94 -5.34
CA ASN A 44 10.36 -3.35 -6.36
C ASN A 44 11.73 -3.66 -5.75
N GLY A 45 12.31 -4.78 -6.18
CA GLY A 45 13.62 -5.25 -5.72
C GLY A 45 13.64 -5.79 -4.28
N ASP A 46 12.48 -6.15 -3.73
CA ASP A 46 12.42 -6.99 -2.54
C ASP A 46 13.04 -8.39 -2.82
N ARG A 47 13.57 -9.05 -1.78
CA ARG A 47 14.19 -10.37 -1.94
C ARG A 47 13.18 -11.51 -2.07
N LEU A 48 11.98 -11.36 -1.50
CA LEU A 48 10.95 -12.39 -1.45
C LEU A 48 9.68 -11.97 -2.20
N GLY A 49 9.37 -10.67 -2.24
CA GLY A 49 8.18 -10.16 -2.89
C GLY A 49 8.30 -10.06 -4.42
N PRO A 50 7.25 -10.43 -5.17
CA PRO A 50 7.29 -10.45 -6.64
C PRO A 50 6.76 -9.17 -7.29
N PHE A 51 6.46 -8.12 -6.52
CA PHE A 51 5.80 -6.91 -7.01
C PHE A 51 6.79 -5.86 -7.52
N ASN A 52 6.28 -4.90 -8.29
CA ASN A 52 7.07 -3.85 -8.92
C ASN A 52 6.60 -2.45 -8.47
N LEU A 53 6.27 -2.30 -7.19
CA LEU A 53 5.81 -1.03 -6.64
C LEU A 53 6.98 -0.11 -6.28
N THR A 54 6.81 1.18 -6.53
CA THR A 54 7.70 2.21 -6.01
C THR A 54 7.24 2.67 -4.62
N LEU A 55 8.10 3.44 -3.96
CA LEU A 55 7.72 4.16 -2.73
C LEU A 55 6.50 5.05 -2.92
N ARG A 56 6.37 5.68 -4.10
CA ARG A 56 5.25 6.59 -4.38
C ARG A 56 3.95 5.80 -4.51
N GLY A 57 3.94 4.73 -5.29
CA GLY A 57 2.79 3.85 -5.45
C GLY A 57 2.35 3.20 -4.13
N HIS A 58 3.31 2.79 -3.30
CA HIS A 58 3.05 2.26 -1.96
C HIS A 58 2.41 3.33 -1.05
N GLY A 59 3.03 4.51 -0.97
CA GLY A 59 2.56 5.64 -0.16
C GLY A 59 1.21 6.23 -0.58
N GLU A 60 0.73 5.99 -1.81
CA GLU A 60 -0.64 6.36 -2.20
C GLU A 60 -1.70 5.66 -1.32
N CYS A 61 -1.40 4.48 -0.79
CA CYS A 61 -2.28 3.77 0.16
C CYS A 61 -2.39 4.53 1.49
N VAL A 62 -1.26 5.04 2.00
CA VAL A 62 -1.23 5.88 3.21
C VAL A 62 -2.01 7.18 2.98
N LYS A 63 -1.79 7.86 1.85
CA LYS A 63 -2.53 9.09 1.50
C LYS A 63 -4.05 8.85 1.44
N PHE A 64 -4.47 7.72 0.85
CA PHE A 64 -5.88 7.37 0.76
C PHE A 64 -6.55 7.29 2.13
N PHE A 65 -5.94 6.59 3.09
CA PHE A 65 -6.51 6.44 4.43
C PHE A 65 -6.37 7.69 5.28
N ARG A 66 -5.26 8.43 5.16
CA ARG A 66 -5.08 9.72 5.84
C ARG A 66 -6.18 10.71 5.45
N ALA A 67 -6.57 10.73 4.17
CA ALA A 67 -7.64 11.61 3.68
C ALA A 67 -9.04 11.31 4.25
N GLN A 68 -9.24 10.15 4.89
CA GLN A 68 -10.53 9.79 5.50
C GLN A 68 -10.78 10.51 6.84
N ASN A 69 -9.75 11.12 7.44
CA ASN A 69 -9.84 11.86 8.70
C ASN A 69 -10.45 11.06 9.86
N ILE A 70 -10.17 9.76 9.92
CA ILE A 70 -10.47 8.88 11.05
C ILE A 70 -9.16 8.42 11.72
N PRO A 71 -9.19 8.02 13.00
CA PRO A 71 -8.03 7.43 13.68
C PRO A 71 -7.32 6.38 12.82
N LEU A 72 -6.05 6.64 12.51
CA LEU A 72 -5.22 5.80 11.66
C LEU A 72 -3.98 5.36 12.43
N MET A 73 -3.81 4.05 12.59
CA MET A 73 -2.60 3.44 13.13
C MET A 73 -1.82 2.77 12.00
N MET A 74 -0.61 3.24 11.74
CA MET A 74 0.29 2.64 10.76
C MET A 74 1.25 1.68 11.46
N VAL A 75 1.37 0.46 10.92
CA VAL A 75 2.28 -0.55 11.44
C VAL A 75 3.15 -1.09 10.31
N GLY A 76 4.38 -1.51 10.62
CA GLY A 76 5.27 -2.14 9.65
C GLY A 76 4.84 -3.57 9.30
N GLY A 77 5.79 -4.38 8.84
CA GLY A 77 5.63 -5.82 8.63
C GLY A 77 6.72 -6.38 7.73
N GLY A 78 6.35 -7.10 6.68
CA GLY A 78 7.31 -7.69 5.73
C GLY A 78 8.20 -6.65 5.05
N GLY A 79 9.33 -7.09 4.50
CA GLY A 79 10.31 -6.23 3.86
C GLY A 79 11.71 -6.80 4.02
N TYR A 80 12.24 -7.40 2.95
CA TYR A 80 13.42 -8.25 2.98
C TYR A 80 14.61 -7.66 2.22
N THR A 81 14.44 -6.47 1.64
CA THR A 81 15.52 -5.58 1.20
C THR A 81 15.62 -4.37 2.16
N PRO A 82 16.43 -4.44 3.25
CA PRO A 82 16.38 -3.47 4.35
C PRO A 82 16.55 -1.99 3.97
N ARG A 83 17.40 -1.69 2.98
CA ARG A 83 17.57 -0.32 2.46
C ARG A 83 16.27 0.26 1.88
N ASN A 84 15.45 -0.57 1.23
CA ASN A 84 14.18 -0.14 0.66
C ASN A 84 13.09 -0.04 1.74
N VAL A 85 13.15 -0.90 2.75
CA VAL A 85 12.29 -0.80 3.95
C VAL A 85 12.52 0.53 4.66
N ALA A 86 13.79 0.89 4.92
CA ALA A 86 14.15 2.14 5.56
C ALA A 86 13.64 3.35 4.76
N ARG A 87 13.84 3.35 3.43
CA ARG A 87 13.30 4.38 2.53
C ARG A 87 11.77 4.46 2.63
N CYS A 88 11.08 3.32 2.54
CA CYS A 88 9.63 3.24 2.51
C CYS A 88 9.00 3.82 3.76
N TRP A 89 9.36 3.30 4.92
CA TRP A 89 8.78 3.77 6.18
C TRP A 89 9.18 5.20 6.52
N THR A 90 10.37 5.65 6.09
CA THR A 90 10.74 7.08 6.17
C THR A 90 9.77 7.92 5.34
N TYR A 91 9.56 7.58 4.07
CA TYR A 91 8.65 8.30 3.17
C TYR A 91 7.20 8.27 3.65
N GLU A 92 6.69 7.10 4.05
CA GLU A 92 5.34 6.96 4.60
C GLU A 92 5.14 7.76 5.89
N THR A 93 6.18 7.88 6.73
CA THR A 93 6.14 8.75 7.91
C THR A 93 5.98 10.21 7.49
N THR A 94 6.67 10.67 6.43
CA THR A 94 6.52 12.05 5.96
C THR A 94 5.11 12.31 5.44
N LEU A 95 4.45 11.32 4.81
CA LEU A 95 3.04 11.40 4.43
C LEU A 95 2.11 11.50 5.63
N ALA A 96 2.40 10.75 6.70
CA ALA A 96 1.63 10.75 7.93
C ALA A 96 1.70 12.08 8.68
N VAL A 97 2.88 12.71 8.74
CA VAL A 97 3.10 14.00 9.41
C VAL A 97 2.93 15.23 8.50
N ASP A 98 2.52 15.01 7.24
CA ASP A 98 2.33 16.06 6.24
C ASP A 98 3.57 16.92 5.98
N ARG A 99 4.72 16.26 5.81
CA ARG A 99 5.99 16.92 5.53
C ARG A 99 6.55 16.44 4.21
N GLU A 100 6.96 17.41 3.39
CA GLU A 100 7.80 17.14 2.24
C GLU A 100 9.26 17.05 2.68
N VAL A 101 9.99 16.11 2.07
CA VAL A 101 11.43 15.93 2.27
C VAL A 101 12.11 15.87 0.91
N PRO A 102 13.37 16.32 0.80
CA PRO A 102 14.12 16.17 -0.43
C PRO A 102 14.35 14.69 -0.75
N ASP A 103 14.50 14.38 -2.04
CA ASP A 103 14.87 13.04 -2.49
C ASP A 103 16.33 12.71 -2.18
N GLU A 104 17.17 13.70 -1.89
CA GLU A 104 18.55 13.50 -1.43
C GLU A 104 18.56 13.02 0.01
N LEU A 105 19.18 11.87 0.25
CA LEU A 105 19.27 11.34 1.60
C LEU A 105 20.22 12.21 2.44
N PRO A 106 19.84 12.56 3.68
CA PRO A 106 20.77 13.17 4.62
C PRO A 106 21.82 12.14 5.05
N TYR A 107 23.00 12.63 5.41
CA TYR A 107 24.02 11.79 6.05
C TYR A 107 23.45 11.14 7.32
N ASN A 108 23.77 9.86 7.51
CA ASN A 108 23.39 9.06 8.66
C ASN A 108 24.39 7.91 8.83
N ASP A 109 24.36 7.23 9.97
CA ASP A 109 25.30 6.15 10.30
C ASP A 109 25.28 4.98 9.29
N TYR A 110 24.20 4.85 8.53
CA TYR A 110 23.99 3.80 7.52
C TYR A 110 24.04 4.34 6.08
N PHE A 111 24.57 5.54 5.85
CA PHE A 111 24.48 6.24 4.56
C PHE A 111 25.01 5.41 3.38
N GLU A 112 26.10 4.65 3.59
CA GLU A 112 26.72 3.82 2.56
C GLU A 112 25.82 2.71 2.03
N TYR A 113 24.83 2.24 2.82
CA TYR A 113 23.88 1.22 2.40
C TYR A 113 22.92 1.69 1.29
N PHE A 114 22.83 3.01 1.07
CA PHE A 114 21.94 3.61 0.09
C PHE A 114 22.61 3.95 -1.24
N GLY A 115 23.89 3.63 -1.39
CA GLY A 115 24.64 3.78 -2.64
C GLY A 115 24.08 2.90 -3.79
N PRO A 116 24.44 3.22 -5.04
CA PRO A 116 25.29 4.35 -5.44
C PRO A 116 24.53 5.68 -5.59
N ASN A 117 23.19 5.65 -5.52
CA ASN A 117 22.37 6.82 -5.88
C ASN A 117 22.15 7.78 -4.70
N TYR A 118 22.16 7.28 -3.46
CA TYR A 118 21.90 8.07 -2.24
C TYR A 118 20.59 8.87 -2.29
N ARG A 119 19.59 8.34 -3.00
CA ARG A 119 18.23 8.89 -3.11
C ARG A 119 17.22 8.13 -2.25
N LEU A 120 16.15 8.81 -1.86
CA LEU A 120 15.03 8.26 -1.10
C LEU A 120 14.17 7.37 -1.99
N HIS A 121 13.78 7.86 -3.16
CA HIS A 121 12.90 7.13 -4.07
C HIS A 121 13.64 6.02 -4.83
N ILE A 122 12.88 4.98 -5.18
CA ILE A 122 13.33 3.85 -5.99
C ILE A 122 12.58 3.87 -7.32
N ASP A 123 13.28 3.51 -8.39
CA ASP A 123 12.68 3.35 -9.70
C ASP A 123 12.03 1.97 -9.84
N PRO A 124 10.96 1.84 -10.64
CA PRO A 124 10.41 0.55 -11.01
C PRO A 124 11.41 -0.21 -11.90
N SER A 125 11.34 -1.54 -11.89
CA SER A 125 12.08 -2.38 -12.81
C SER A 125 11.33 -2.57 -14.13
N SER A 126 12.02 -3.13 -15.14
CA SER A 126 11.42 -3.57 -16.40
C SER A 126 10.71 -4.94 -16.29
N ALA A 127 10.40 -5.40 -15.07
CA ALA A 127 9.68 -6.65 -14.86
C ALA A 127 8.29 -6.59 -15.52
N THR A 128 7.91 -7.68 -16.18
CA THR A 128 6.60 -7.79 -16.83
C THR A 128 5.49 -7.77 -15.80
N ASN A 129 4.50 -6.89 -15.99
CA ASN A 129 3.28 -6.92 -15.20
C ASN A 129 2.32 -7.98 -15.75
N GLU A 130 2.09 -9.05 -14.99
CA GLU A 130 1.19 -10.14 -15.39
C GLU A 130 -0.30 -9.85 -15.15
N ASN A 131 -0.62 -8.66 -14.62
CA ASN A 131 -1.96 -8.24 -14.28
C ASN A 131 -2.55 -7.38 -15.40
N SER A 132 -3.23 -8.02 -16.35
CA SER A 132 -3.93 -7.29 -17.41
C SER A 132 -5.07 -6.42 -16.85
N PRO A 133 -5.38 -5.27 -17.46
CA PRO A 133 -6.49 -4.41 -17.02
C PRO A 133 -7.83 -5.14 -16.92
N GLU A 134 -8.11 -6.07 -17.83
CA GLU A 134 -9.34 -6.89 -17.83
C GLU A 134 -9.37 -7.84 -16.65
N SER A 135 -8.21 -8.44 -16.30
CA SER A 135 -8.09 -9.34 -15.15
C SER A 135 -8.30 -8.58 -13.84
N LEU A 136 -7.70 -7.39 -13.69
CA LEU A 136 -7.85 -6.54 -12.52
C LEU A 136 -9.29 -6.07 -12.35
N LYS A 137 -9.93 -5.63 -13.44
CA LYS A 137 -11.35 -5.24 -13.42
C LYS A 137 -12.26 -6.40 -13.00
N ARG A 138 -11.97 -7.62 -13.46
CA ARG A 138 -12.72 -8.81 -13.04
C ARG A 138 -12.54 -9.10 -11.55
N ILE A 139 -11.31 -9.06 -11.06
CA ILE A 139 -10.99 -9.27 -9.63
C ILE A 139 -11.71 -8.21 -8.80
N GLN A 140 -11.59 -6.93 -9.16
CA GLN A 140 -12.26 -5.82 -8.50
C GLN A 140 -13.77 -6.05 -8.37
N LEU A 141 -14.45 -6.40 -9.48
CA LEU A 141 -15.90 -6.64 -9.48
C LEU A 141 -16.27 -7.80 -8.55
N VAL A 142 -15.54 -8.92 -8.63
CA VAL A 142 -15.80 -10.10 -7.80
C VAL A 142 -15.56 -9.80 -6.32
N THR A 143 -14.45 -9.13 -5.99
CA THR A 143 -14.10 -8.74 -4.63
C THR A 143 -15.16 -7.83 -4.03
N VAL A 144 -15.55 -6.76 -4.74
CA VAL A 144 -16.56 -5.81 -4.26
C VAL A 144 -17.92 -6.49 -4.12
N HIS A 145 -18.32 -7.32 -5.09
CA HIS A 145 -19.58 -8.06 -5.02
C HIS A 145 -19.63 -8.98 -3.81
N PHE A 146 -18.58 -9.78 -3.58
CA PHE A 146 -18.49 -10.70 -2.45
C PHE A 146 -18.45 -9.97 -1.10
N PHE A 147 -17.77 -8.82 -1.06
CA PHE A 147 -17.76 -7.98 0.13
C PHE A 147 -19.17 -7.44 0.41
N ILE A 148 -19.81 -6.79 -0.55
CA ILE A 148 -21.17 -6.26 -0.38
C ILE A 148 -22.15 -7.37 0.00
N SER A 149 -22.12 -8.53 -0.65
CA SER A 149 -23.05 -9.62 -0.34
C SER A 149 -22.93 -10.15 1.10
N LYS A 150 -21.75 -10.02 1.73
CA LYS A 150 -21.55 -10.42 3.12
C LYS A 150 -21.94 -9.37 4.14
N TYR A 151 -21.89 -8.09 3.78
CA TYR A 151 -22.13 -6.97 4.69
C TYR A 151 -23.47 -6.25 4.42
N CYS A 152 -24.30 -6.75 3.49
CA CYS A 152 -25.66 -6.24 3.24
C CYS A 152 -26.67 -6.57 4.36
N ASP A 153 -26.48 -7.67 5.11
CA ASP A 153 -27.52 -8.20 6.03
C ASP A 153 -27.19 -8.06 7.52
N THR A 154 -26.08 -7.40 7.88
CA THR A 154 -25.69 -7.25 9.29
C THR A 154 -26.14 -5.90 9.85
N PRO A 155 -27.10 -5.85 10.78
CA PRO A 155 -27.51 -4.62 11.43
C PRO A 155 -26.37 -4.12 12.33
N ASN A 156 -25.69 -3.04 11.92
CA ASN A 156 -24.75 -2.25 12.72
C ASN A 156 -23.90 -3.07 13.71
N ASP A 157 -23.26 -4.14 13.23
CA ASP A 157 -22.36 -4.88 14.10
C ASP A 157 -21.12 -4.01 14.33
N VAL A 158 -20.87 -3.69 15.60
CA VAL A 158 -20.09 -2.54 16.10
C VAL A 158 -18.59 -2.75 15.99
N SER A 159 -18.13 -3.43 14.94
CA SER A 159 -16.71 -3.65 14.70
C SER A 159 -16.07 -2.33 14.25
N CYS A 160 -15.67 -1.54 15.23
CA CYS A 160 -15.12 -0.19 15.08
C CYS A 160 -13.76 -0.14 14.38
N THR A 161 -13.08 -1.29 14.21
CA THR A 161 -11.69 -1.36 13.75
C THR A 161 -11.57 -2.24 12.51
N CYS A 162 -11.06 -1.67 11.42
CA CYS A 162 -10.69 -2.41 10.22
C CYS A 162 -9.16 -2.58 10.17
N LEU A 163 -8.66 -3.82 10.27
CA LEU A 163 -7.27 -4.13 9.93
C LEU A 163 -7.19 -4.32 8.41
N LEU A 164 -6.54 -3.37 7.75
CA LEU A 164 -6.33 -3.39 6.32
C LEU A 164 -4.86 -3.62 6.05
N ARG A 165 -4.58 -4.72 5.34
CA ARG A 165 -3.26 -4.95 4.78
C ARG A 165 -3.16 -4.07 3.54
N GLY A 166 -2.33 -3.03 3.63
CA GLY A 166 -2.21 -2.01 2.59
C GLY A 166 -1.53 -2.55 1.35
N VAL A 167 -0.69 -3.60 1.49
CA VAL A 167 0.10 -4.22 0.43
C VAL A 167 0.47 -5.67 0.72
#